data_AF-A0A7X5UZ94-F1
#
_entry.id   AF-A0A7X5UZ94-F1
#
_cell.length_a   1.000
_cell.length_b   1.000
_cell.length_c   1.000
_cell.angle_alpha   90.00
_cell.angle_beta   90.00
_cell.angle_gamma   90.00
#
_symmetry.space_group_name_H-M   'P 1'
#
loop_
_entity.id
_entity.type
_entity.pdbx_description
1 polymer ?
#
loop_
_entity_poly.entity_id
_entity_poly.type
_entity_poly.pdbx_seq_one_letter_code
_entity_poly.pdbx_strand_id
1 'polypeptide(L)'
;MVWRPGHAAVAALLLAIEVAIALYARDRFIRPYLGDVLAVILVHCGLRAVLPIRPLPAAATAFGIGALIELGQAIHILDLLGIRTIRIVAVVLGGSFEWLDFLAYAAGAGIALAVDRRVLHN
;
A
#
# COMPACT_ATOMS: atom_id res chain seq x y z
N MET A 1 5.82 6.00 -22.42
CA MET A 1 5.77 4.83 -21.52
C MET A 1 7.12 4.15 -21.54
N VAL A 2 7.86 4.17 -20.43
CA VAL A 2 9.11 3.41 -20.32
C VAL A 2 8.77 2.13 -19.57
N TRP A 3 8.44 1.07 -20.32
CA TRP A 3 8.07 -0.22 -19.75
C TRP A 3 9.31 -0.89 -19.16
N ARG A 4 9.34 -1.09 -17.83
CA ARG A 4 10.39 -1.87 -17.16
C ARG A 4 9.80 -3.22 -16.72
N PRO A 5 9.99 -4.30 -17.51
CA PRO A 5 9.30 -5.57 -17.29
C PRO A 5 9.66 -6.23 -15.95
N GLY A 6 10.86 -5.97 -15.41
CA GLY A 6 11.28 -6.47 -14.09
C GLY A 6 10.40 -5.93 -12.94
N HIS A 7 10.10 -4.63 -12.94
CA HIS A 7 9.22 -4.02 -11.93
C HIS A 7 7.79 -4.51 -12.04
N ALA A 8 7.31 -4.72 -13.27
CA ALA A 8 5.96 -5.23 -13.51
C ALA A 8 5.80 -6.68 -13.02
N ALA A 9 6.79 -7.54 -13.23
CA ALA A 9 6.78 -8.91 -12.73
C ALA A 9 6.77 -8.97 -11.20
N VAL A 10 7.59 -8.13 -10.54
CA VAL A 10 7.61 -8.02 -9.07
C VAL A 10 6.26 -7.50 -8.54
N ALA A 11 5.67 -6.49 -9.20
CA ALA A 11 4.36 -5.98 -8.83
C ALA A 11 3.26 -7.05 -8.98
N ALA A 12 3.28 -7.82 -10.07
CA ALA A 12 2.32 -8.91 -10.27
C ALA A 12 2.46 -10.02 -9.21
N LEU A 13 3.69 -10.36 -8.83
CA LEU A 13 3.96 -11.34 -7.77
C LEU A 13 3.48 -10.83 -6.41
N LEU A 14 3.77 -9.57 -6.07
CA LEU A 14 3.31 -8.94 -4.83
C LEU A 14 1.78 -8.89 -4.77
N LEU A 15 1.12 -8.53 -5.88
CA LEU A 15 -0.34 -8.55 -5.97
C LEU A 15 -0.91 -9.95 -5.76
N ALA A 16 -0.28 -10.98 -6.33
CA ALA A 16 -0.70 -12.36 -6.12
C ALA A 16 -0.55 -12.79 -4.64
N ILE A 17 0.53 -12.36 -3.98
CA ILE A 17 0.74 -12.58 -2.55
C ILE A 17 -0.32 -11.86 -1.72
N GLU A 18 -0.65 -10.61 -2.02
CA GLU A 18 -1.71 -9.87 -1.33
C GLU A 18 -3.07 -10.53 -1.48
N VAL A 19 -3.41 -10.98 -2.70
CA VAL A 19 -4.66 -11.72 -2.94
C VAL A 19 -4.66 -13.04 -2.17
N ALA A 20 -3.54 -13.75 -2.11
CA ALA A 20 -3.43 -14.95 -1.30
C ALA A 20 -3.60 -14.65 0.20
N ILE A 21 -2.98 -13.59 0.72
CA ILE A 21 -3.18 -13.16 2.11
C ILE A 21 -4.66 -12.81 2.34
N ALA A 22 -5.29 -12.07 1.43
CA ALA A 22 -6.69 -11.69 1.56
C ALA A 22 -7.67 -12.88 1.56
N LEU A 23 -7.35 -13.94 0.81
CA LEU A 23 -8.19 -15.14 0.68
C LEU A 23 -7.91 -16.19 1.77
N TYR A 24 -6.64 -16.36 2.18
CA TYR A 24 -6.22 -17.46 3.05
C TYR A 24 -5.85 -17.01 4.47
N ALA A 25 -5.35 -15.79 4.67
CA ALA A 25 -5.04 -15.28 6.00
C ALA A 25 -6.31 -14.73 6.65
N ARG A 26 -6.86 -15.49 7.61
CA ARG A 26 -7.98 -15.04 8.46
C ARG A 26 -7.53 -14.31 9.73
N ASP A 27 -6.22 -14.16 9.93
CA ASP A 27 -5.65 -13.50 11.10
C ASP A 27 -5.79 -11.97 11.05
N ARG A 28 -6.25 -11.38 12.15
CA ARG A 28 -6.46 -9.94 12.30
C ARG A 28 -5.18 -9.10 12.34
N PHE A 29 -4.00 -9.72 12.39
CA PHE A 29 -2.72 -9.02 12.50
C PHE A 29 -1.94 -9.05 11.17
N ILE A 30 -1.87 -10.22 10.54
CA ILE A 30 -1.15 -10.38 9.26
C ILE A 30 -1.88 -9.61 8.16
N ARG A 31 -3.21 -9.66 8.14
CA ARG A 31 -4.02 -9.07 7.08
C ARG A 31 -3.91 -7.53 7.00
N PRO A 32 -4.01 -6.76 8.09
CA PRO A 32 -3.81 -5.31 8.03
C PRO A 32 -2.33 -4.94 7.95
N TYR A 33 -1.49 -5.28 8.93
CA TYR A 33 -0.14 -4.70 9.00
C TYR A 33 0.83 -5.22 7.93
N LEU A 34 0.84 -6.54 7.68
CA LEU A 34 1.75 -7.09 6.67
C LEU A 34 1.23 -6.78 5.25
N GLY A 35 -0.09 -6.76 5.07
CA GLY A 35 -0.73 -6.26 3.87
C GLY A 35 -0.32 -4.83 3.55
N ASP A 36 -0.37 -3.93 4.53
CA ASP A 36 -0.04 -2.52 4.36
C ASP A 36 1.42 -2.26 3.96
N VAL A 37 2.37 -3.02 4.53
CA VAL A 37 3.77 -2.99 4.09
C VAL A 37 3.88 -3.41 2.62
N LEU A 38 3.24 -4.52 2.24
CA LEU A 38 3.27 -5.06 0.89
C LEU A 38 2.59 -4.12 -0.11
N ALA A 39 1.51 -3.47 0.28
CA ALA A 39 0.73 -2.55 -0.54
C ALA A 39 1.58 -1.33 -0.93
N VAL A 40 2.32 -0.76 0.03
CA VAL A 40 3.23 0.36 -0.26
C VAL A 40 4.34 -0.05 -1.22
N ILE A 41 4.90 -1.26 -1.07
CA ILE A 41 5.91 -1.79 -1.98
C ILE A 41 5.30 -2.02 -3.38
N LEU A 42 4.09 -2.59 -3.45
CA LEU A 42 3.35 -2.82 -4.69
C LEU A 42 3.10 -1.52 -5.43
N VAL A 43 2.57 -0.49 -4.75
CA VAL A 43 2.31 0.83 -5.33
C VAL A 43 3.61 1.46 -5.83
N HIS A 44 4.69 1.39 -5.05
CA HIS A 44 6.01 1.87 -5.50
C HIS A 44 6.45 1.16 -6.79
N CYS A 45 6.43 -0.17 -6.81
CA CYS A 45 6.83 -0.96 -7.97
C CYS A 45 5.94 -0.70 -9.19
N GLY A 46 4.62 -0.61 -9.00
CA GLY A 46 3.66 -0.31 -10.07
C GLY A 46 3.85 1.08 -10.65
N LEU A 47 4.04 2.09 -9.79
CA LEU A 47 4.37 3.45 -10.24
C LEU A 47 5.67 3.47 -11.04
N ARG A 48 6.72 2.77 -10.59
CA ARG A 48 8.00 2.68 -11.33
C ARG A 48 7.93 1.84 -12.62
N ALA A 49 7.00 0.89 -12.70
CA ALA A 49 6.81 0.07 -13.88
C ALA A 49 6.15 0.84 -15.03
N VAL A 50 5.26 1.79 -14.71
CA VAL A 50 4.48 2.56 -15.68
C VAL A 50 5.05 3.96 -15.93
N LEU A 51 5.56 4.61 -14.87
CA LEU A 51 6.04 5.98 -14.89
C LEU A 51 7.57 6.05 -14.74
N PRO A 52 8.26 6.91 -15.50
CA PRO A 52 9.71 7.14 -15.36
C PRO A 52 10.02 8.07 -14.17
N ILE A 53 9.50 7.75 -12.99
CA ILE A 53 9.73 8.53 -11.77
C ILE A 53 10.93 8.02 -10.96
N ARG A 54 11.59 8.94 -10.27
CA ARG A 54 12.69 8.61 -9.34
C ARG A 54 12.15 7.79 -8.16
N PRO A 55 12.96 6.93 -7.53
CA PRO A 55 12.46 6.05 -6.48
C PRO A 55 12.04 6.79 -5.20
N LEU A 56 12.69 7.91 -4.87
CA LEU A 56 12.30 8.73 -3.72
C LEU A 56 10.87 9.28 -3.84
N PRO A 57 10.48 9.97 -4.94
CA PRO A 57 9.10 10.42 -5.10
C PRO A 57 8.11 9.26 -5.25
N ALA A 58 8.49 8.14 -5.87
CA ALA A 58 7.61 6.95 -5.92
C ALA A 58 7.26 6.41 -4.53
N ALA A 59 8.27 6.31 -3.65
CA ALA A 59 8.08 5.87 -2.26
C ALA A 59 7.28 6.90 -1.44
N ALA A 60 7.54 8.20 -1.64
CA ALA A 60 6.78 9.27 -0.99
C ALA A 60 5.30 9.28 -1.43
N THR A 61 5.02 9.03 -2.72
CA THR A 61 3.65 8.91 -3.22
C THR A 61 2.95 7.70 -2.62
N ALA A 62 3.60 6.54 -2.55
CA ALA A 62 3.02 5.34 -1.95
C ALA A 62 2.69 5.55 -0.46
N PHE A 63 3.63 6.13 0.30
CA PHE A 63 3.39 6.52 1.70
C PHE A 63 2.25 7.54 1.83
N GLY A 64 2.24 8.56 0.98
CA GLY A 64 1.22 9.61 0.99
C GLY A 64 -0.18 9.09 0.70
N ILE A 65 -0.31 8.09 -0.17
CA ILE A 65 -1.59 7.42 -0.45
C ILE A 65 -2.09 6.70 0.82
N GLY A 66 -1.24 5.90 1.48
CA GLY A 66 -1.61 5.23 2.74
C GLY A 66 -1.98 6.21 3.85
N ALA A 67 -1.15 7.24 4.06
CA ALA A 67 -1.40 8.28 5.05
C ALA A 67 -2.70 9.06 4.78
N LEU A 68 -3.06 9.29 3.52
CA LEU A 68 -4.31 9.98 3.16
C LEU A 68 -5.53 9.09 3.44
N ILE A 69 -5.43 7.79 3.21
CA ILE A 69 -6.48 6.82 3.53
C ILE A 69 -6.70 6.80 5.05
N GLU A 70 -5.62 6.68 5.84
CA GLU A 70 -5.66 6.74 7.31
C GLU A 70 -6.20 8.06 7.84
N LEU A 71 -5.81 9.21 7.27
CA LEU A 71 -6.39 10.51 7.63
C LEU A 71 -7.89 10.58 7.31
N GLY A 72 -8.32 9.98 6.21
CA GLY A 72 -9.74 9.84 5.87
C GLY A 72 -10.53 9.04 6.91
N GLN A 73 -9.93 7.97 7.44
CA GLN A 73 -10.50 7.21 8.56
C GLN A 73 -10.50 8.01 9.87
N ALA A 74 -9.42 8.75 10.16
CA ALA A 74 -9.26 9.54 11.38
C ALA A 74 -10.34 10.61 11.53
N ILE A 75 -10.71 11.28 10.43
CA ILE A 75 -11.74 12.33 10.41
C ILE A 75 -13.15 11.71 10.58
N HIS A 76 -13.26 10.37 10.65
CA HIS A 76 -14.54 9.66 10.71
C HIS A 76 -15.48 10.18 9.60
N ILE A 77 -14.94 10.39 8.39
CA ILE A 77 -15.70 10.90 7.24
C ILE A 77 -16.99 10.11 7.03
N LEU A 78 -17.00 8.82 7.37
CA LEU A 78 -18.16 7.95 7.32
C LEU A 78 -19.24 8.24 8.36
N ASP A 79 -18.85 8.69 9.56
CA ASP A 79 -19.79 9.11 10.60
C ASP A 79 -20.30 10.53 10.31
N LEU A 80 -19.45 11.41 9.77
CA LEU A 80 -19.87 12.76 9.32
C LEU A 80 -20.85 12.73 8.15
N LEU A 81 -20.68 11.79 7.21
CA LEU A 81 -21.55 11.61 6.06
C LEU A 81 -22.83 10.80 6.38
N GLY A 82 -22.92 10.16 7.56
CA GLY A 82 -24.05 9.31 7.93
C GLY A 82 -24.17 8.00 7.13
N ILE A 83 -23.11 7.60 6.42
CA ILE A 83 -23.10 6.46 5.47
C ILE A 83 -22.63 5.16 6.16
N ARG A 84 -22.39 5.17 7.48
CA ARG A 84 -21.96 4.00 8.26
C ARG A 84 -22.84 2.77 8.10
N THR A 85 -24.10 2.95 7.69
CA THR A 85 -25.06 1.87 7.40
C THR A 85 -24.66 1.01 6.19
N ILE A 86 -23.87 1.55 5.25
CA ILE A 86 -23.40 0.80 4.08
C ILE A 86 -22.15 0.00 4.46
N ARG A 87 -22.38 -1.26 4.83
CA ARG A 87 -21.36 -2.24 5.26
C ARG A 87 -20.18 -2.36 4.27
N ILE A 88 -20.41 -2.12 2.98
CA ILE A 88 -19.38 -2.12 1.94
C ILE A 88 -18.38 -0.97 2.14
N VAL A 89 -18.86 0.23 2.47
CA VAL A 89 -18.03 1.42 2.62
C VAL A 89 -17.16 1.32 3.88
N ALA A 90 -17.69 0.79 4.97
CA ALA A 90 -16.93 0.52 6.20
C ALA A 90 -15.87 -0.58 6.03
N VAL A 91 -16.06 -1.51 5.09
CA VAL A 91 -15.06 -2.55 4.76
C VAL A 91 -13.99 -2.00 3.82
N VAL A 92 -14.36 -1.14 2.87
CA VAL A 92 -13.44 -0.57 1.87
C VAL A 92 -12.55 0.53 2.47
N LEU A 93 -13.10 1.39 3.33
CA LEU A 93 -12.31 2.46 3.95
C LEU A 93 -11.48 2.02 5.14
N GLY A 94 -11.64 0.79 5.62
CA GLY A 94 -10.87 0.28 6.75
C GLY A 94 -11.39 0.77 8.11
N GLY A 95 -10.73 0.27 9.16
CA GLY A 95 -11.14 0.47 10.54
C GLY A 95 -10.88 1.89 11.07
N SER A 96 -10.66 1.97 12.38
CA SER A 96 -10.22 3.21 13.04
C SER A 96 -8.75 3.48 12.75
N PHE A 97 -8.42 4.76 12.62
CA PHE A 97 -7.04 5.26 12.52
C PHE A 97 -6.06 4.52 13.44
N GLU A 98 -5.01 3.95 12.85
CA GLU A 98 -3.96 3.26 13.59
C GLU A 98 -2.56 3.83 13.31
N TRP A 99 -1.87 4.24 14.38
CA TRP A 99 -0.48 4.71 14.28
C TRP A 99 0.50 3.64 13.77
N LEU A 100 0.17 2.36 13.95
CA LEU A 100 0.99 1.25 13.46
C LEU A 100 1.00 1.19 11.93
N ASP A 101 -0.05 1.65 11.25
CA ASP A 101 -0.12 1.64 9.79
C ASP A 101 0.83 2.68 9.19
N PHE A 102 1.02 3.83 9.84
CA PHE A 102 2.08 4.78 9.46
C PHE A 102 3.48 4.16 9.55
N LEU A 103 3.74 3.34 10.57
CA LEU A 103 5.01 2.64 10.71
C LEU A 103 5.17 1.57 9.63
N ALA A 104 4.10 0.83 9.32
CA ALA A 104 4.06 -0.12 8.22
C ALA A 104 4.34 0.55 6.87
N TYR A 105 3.73 1.71 6.61
CA TYR A 105 3.98 2.47 5.37
C TYR A 105 5.42 2.98 5.30
N ALA A 106 5.97 3.49 6.40
CA ALA A 106 7.36 3.92 6.46
C ALA A 106 8.33 2.75 6.21
N ALA A 107 8.04 1.59 6.80
CA ALA A 107 8.81 0.36 6.59
C ALA A 107 8.72 -0.11 5.14
N GLY A 108 7.52 -0.19 4.56
CA GLY A 108 7.30 -0.56 3.16
C GLY A 108 8.00 0.38 2.18
N ALA A 109 7.92 1.70 2.41
CA ALA A 109 8.62 2.70 1.61
C ALA A 109 10.15 2.57 1.71
N GLY A 110 10.67 2.31 2.91
CA GLY A 110 12.10 2.08 3.15
C GLY A 110 12.61 0.81 2.45
N ILE A 111 11.87 -0.29 2.56
CA ILE A 111 12.18 -1.57 1.90
C ILE A 111 12.16 -1.39 0.38
N ALA A 112 11.08 -0.79 -0.15
CA ALA A 112 10.94 -0.53 -1.58
C ALA A 112 12.14 0.27 -2.10
N LEU A 113 12.49 1.38 -1.44
CA LEU A 113 13.62 2.22 -1.81
C LEU A 113 14.97 1.48 -1.71
N ALA A 114 15.16 0.63 -0.71
CA ALA A 114 16.38 -0.17 -0.54
C ALA A 114 16.53 -1.22 -1.64
N VAL A 115 15.47 -1.97 -1.94
CA VAL A 115 15.43 -2.94 -3.05
C VAL A 115 15.67 -2.23 -4.37
N ASP A 116 15.05 -1.07 -4.56
CA ASP A 116 15.18 -0.28 -5.77
C ASP A 116 16.63 0.12 -6.06
N ARG A 117 17.32 0.61 -5.02
CA ARG A 117 18.72 1.02 -5.11
C ARG A 117 19.68 -0.16 -5.28
N ARG A 118 19.36 -1.33 -4.74
CA ARG A 118 20.26 -2.50 -4.76
C ARG A 118 20.06 -3.42 -5.97
N VAL A 119 18.83 -3.58 -6.44
CA VAL A 119 18.46 -4.64 -7.40
C VAL A 119 18.14 -4.09 -8.78
N LEU A 120 17.54 -2.89 -8.86
CA LEU A 120 16.95 -2.36 -10.10
C LEU A 120 17.74 -1.18 -10.69
N HIS A 121 18.93 -0.92 -10.14
CA HIS A 121 19.87 0.13 -10.58
C HIS A 121 21.21 -0.42 -11.11
N ASN A 122 21.36 -1.75 -11.18
CA ASN A 122 22.31 -2.46 -12.05
C ASN A 122 21.64 -2.72 -13.41
#